data_AF-A0A353HUJ1-F1
#
_entry.id   AF-A0A353HUJ1-F1
#
_cell.length_a   1.000
_cell.length_b   1.000
_cell.length_c   1.000
_cell.angle_alpha   90.00
_cell.angle_beta   90.00
_cell.angle_gamma   90.00
#
_symmetry.space_group_name_H-M   'P 1'
#
loop_
_entity.id
_entity.type
_entity.pdbx_description
1 polymer ?
#
loop_
_entity_poly.entity_id
_entity_poly.type
_entity_poly.pdbx_seq_one_letter_code
_entity_poly.pdbx_strand_id
1 'polypeptide(L)'
;AVSGIPFSGPIGAARVGYANGQFILNPTTTQLKTSQMDLVVAGTETAVLMVESEAQQLSEEIMLGAVVYGHDQMKAVIDAIHDLVAEGGKPEVEWTA
;
A
#
# COMPACT_ATOMS: atom_id res chain seq x y z
N ALA A 1 15.17 -2.06 6.04
CA ALA A 1 14.49 -3.34 6.38
C ALA A 1 15.53 -4.46 6.46
N VAL A 2 15.78 -5.27 5.43
CA VAL A 2 16.72 -6.42 5.56
C VAL A 2 18.20 -6.03 5.39
N SER A 3 18.49 -5.01 4.58
CA SER A 3 19.87 -4.66 4.19
C SER A 3 20.72 -4.01 5.29
N GLY A 4 20.09 -3.50 6.36
CA GLY A 4 20.74 -2.66 7.36
C GLY A 4 20.94 -1.20 6.93
N ILE A 5 20.54 -0.81 5.72
CA ILE A 5 20.65 0.60 5.29
C ILE A 5 19.67 1.46 6.10
N PRO A 6 20.11 2.60 6.66
CA PRO A 6 19.22 3.57 7.33
C PRO A 6 18.10 4.00 6.38
N PHE A 7 16.87 3.60 6.71
CA PHE A 7 15.69 3.84 5.88
C PHE A 7 14.45 3.90 6.76
N SER A 8 13.73 5.02 6.70
CA SER A 8 12.51 5.29 7.49
C SER A 8 11.27 4.59 6.90
N GLY A 9 11.39 3.30 6.64
CA GLY A 9 10.28 2.41 6.26
C GLY A 9 10.04 1.33 7.31
N PRO A 10 9.53 0.14 6.94
CA PRO A 10 9.21 -0.29 5.57
C PRO A 10 7.98 0.42 5.01
N ILE A 11 7.77 0.28 3.70
CA ILE A 11 6.55 0.74 3.03
C ILE A 11 5.70 -0.46 2.62
N GLY A 12 4.39 -0.32 2.76
CA GLY A 12 3.41 -1.19 2.13
C GLY A 12 2.94 -0.61 0.81
N ALA A 13 2.33 -1.45 -0.02
CA ALA A 13 1.61 -1.02 -1.21
C ALA A 13 0.36 -1.88 -1.41
N ALA A 14 -0.68 -1.27 -1.93
CA ALA A 14 -1.92 -1.94 -2.30
C ALA A 14 -2.47 -1.34 -3.59
N ARG A 15 -3.05 -2.19 -4.43
CA ARG A 15 -3.95 -1.77 -5.50
C ARG A 15 -5.39 -1.92 -5.02
N VAL A 16 -6.23 -0.92 -5.27
CA VAL A 16 -7.64 -0.90 -4.90
C VAL A 16 -8.48 -0.71 -6.16
N GLY A 17 -9.36 -1.68 -6.41
CA GLY A 17 -10.42 -1.57 -7.40
C GLY A 17 -11.76 -1.17 -6.76
N TYR A 18 -12.74 -0.80 -7.57
CA TYR A 18 -14.11 -0.52 -7.15
C TYR A 18 -15.11 -1.12 -8.12
N ALA A 19 -15.85 -2.14 -7.69
CA ALA A 19 -16.91 -2.75 -8.50
C ALA A 19 -18.11 -3.12 -7.64
N ASN A 20 -19.32 -3.03 -8.19
CA ASN A 20 -20.56 -3.35 -7.48
C ASN A 20 -20.72 -2.63 -6.13
N GLY A 21 -20.22 -1.40 -6.03
CA GLY A 21 -20.28 -0.61 -4.80
C GLY A 21 -19.25 -0.98 -3.73
N GLN A 22 -18.29 -1.86 -4.02
CA GLN A 22 -17.33 -2.39 -3.05
C GLN A 22 -15.88 -2.17 -3.48
N PHE A 23 -15.00 -1.95 -2.49
CA PHE A 23 -13.55 -1.95 -2.70
C PHE A 23 -13.03 -3.38 -2.87
N ILE A 24 -12.12 -3.56 -3.83
CA ILE A 24 -11.47 -4.84 -4.11
C ILE A 24 -9.97 -4.67 -3.85
N LEU A 25 -9.40 -5.43 -2.92
CA LEU A 25 -7.96 -5.41 -2.65
C LEU A 25 -7.21 -6.24 -3.69
N ASN A 26 -6.12 -5.67 -4.21
CA ASN A 26 -5.19 -6.28 -5.16
C ASN A 26 -5.91 -7.03 -6.30
N PRO A 27 -6.81 -6.34 -7.03
CA PRO A 27 -7.62 -6.97 -8.07
C PRO A 27 -6.72 -7.56 -9.17
N THR A 28 -7.09 -8.75 -9.63
CA THR A 28 -6.49 -9.35 -10.83
C THR A 28 -6.81 -8.52 -12.08
N THR A 29 -6.04 -8.71 -13.15
CA THR A 29 -6.29 -8.06 -14.44
C THR A 29 -7.70 -8.31 -14.96
N THR A 30 -8.30 -9.47 -14.67
CA THR A 30 -9.69 -9.77 -15.07
C THR A 30 -10.69 -8.98 -14.24
N GLN A 31 -10.48 -8.82 -12.94
CA GLN A 31 -11.36 -8.04 -12.07
C GLN A 31 -11.28 -6.53 -12.38
N LEU A 32 -10.12 -6.03 -12.77
CA LEU A 32 -9.94 -4.62 -13.18
C LEU A 32 -10.77 -4.23 -14.40
N LYS A 33 -11.02 -5.16 -15.35
CA LYS A 33 -11.86 -4.87 -16.53
C LYS A 33 -13.29 -4.43 -16.19
N THR A 34 -13.80 -4.87 -15.04
CA THR A 34 -15.12 -4.50 -14.53
C THR A 34 -15.06 -3.48 -13.40
N SER A 35 -13.86 -3.01 -13.06
CA SER A 35 -13.65 -2.02 -12.03
C SER A 35 -13.87 -0.61 -12.58
N GLN A 36 -14.50 0.23 -11.78
CA GLN A 36 -14.65 1.67 -12.04
C GLN A 36 -13.44 2.48 -11.56
N MET A 37 -12.42 1.81 -10.99
CA MET A 37 -11.22 2.42 -10.43
C MET A 37 -10.02 1.48 -10.53
N ASP A 38 -8.85 2.01 -10.84
CA ASP A 38 -7.54 1.38 -10.61
C ASP A 38 -6.70 2.39 -9.83
N LEU A 39 -6.57 2.17 -8.53
CA LEU A 39 -5.82 3.03 -7.62
C LEU A 39 -4.69 2.24 -6.99
N VAL A 40 -3.47 2.77 -7.05
CA VAL A 40 -2.32 2.26 -6.31
C VAL A 40 -1.98 3.26 -5.20
N VAL A 41 -1.83 2.76 -3.99
CA VAL A 41 -1.42 3.53 -2.81
C VAL A 41 -0.22 2.87 -2.16
N ALA A 42 0.72 3.68 -1.69
CA ALA A 42 1.86 3.24 -0.89
C ALA A 42 2.06 4.16 0.32
N GLY A 43 2.51 3.57 1.43
CA GLY A 43 2.65 4.28 2.70
C GLY A 43 3.47 3.52 3.72
N THR A 44 3.84 4.22 4.79
CA THR A 44 4.37 3.62 6.03
C THR A 44 3.21 3.15 6.91
N GLU A 45 3.52 2.58 8.08
CA GLU A 45 2.52 2.19 9.09
C GLU A 45 1.57 3.34 9.46
N THR A 46 2.12 4.56 9.51
CA THR A 46 1.42 5.74 10.05
C THR A 46 0.90 6.70 8.99
N ALA A 47 1.48 6.71 7.79
CA ALA A 47 1.15 7.72 6.79
C ALA A 47 1.13 7.18 5.36
N VAL A 48 0.19 7.68 4.57
CA VAL A 48 0.20 7.55 3.11
C VAL A 48 1.30 8.43 2.54
N LEU A 49 2.10 7.88 1.62
CA LEU A 49 3.21 8.58 0.96
C LEU A 49 2.94 8.88 -0.50
N MET A 50 2.24 7.98 -1.22
CA MET A 50 2.02 8.08 -2.65
C MET A 50 0.64 7.51 -3.03
N VAL A 51 -0.03 8.16 -3.97
CA VAL A 51 -1.26 7.69 -4.61
C VAL A 51 -1.17 7.95 -6.11
N GLU A 52 -1.51 6.96 -6.93
CA GLU A 52 -1.65 7.07 -8.39
C GLU A 52 -2.95 6.35 -8.79
N SER A 53 -3.83 6.99 -9.57
CA SER A 53 -5.14 6.40 -9.85
C SER A 53 -5.81 6.87 -11.13
N GLU A 54 -6.56 5.97 -11.76
CA GLU A 54 -7.61 6.29 -12.74
C GLU A 54 -8.99 5.85 -12.24
N ALA A 55 -10.04 6.62 -12.54
CA ALA A 55 -11.40 6.32 -12.11
C ALA A 55 -12.46 6.84 -13.08
N GLN A 56 -13.61 6.16 -13.14
CA GLN A 56 -14.74 6.50 -14.00
C GLN A 56 -15.71 7.49 -13.31
N GLN A 57 -15.27 8.75 -13.11
CA GLN A 57 -16.08 9.82 -12.50
C GLN A 57 -16.68 9.44 -11.13
N LEU A 58 -15.92 8.72 -10.29
CA LEU A 58 -16.31 8.42 -8.91
C LEU A 58 -16.25 9.68 -8.05
N SER A 59 -17.06 9.72 -6.99
CA SER A 59 -17.03 10.83 -6.03
C SER A 59 -15.72 10.86 -5.25
N GLU A 60 -15.35 12.05 -4.78
CA GLU A 60 -14.17 12.26 -3.94
C GLU A 60 -14.22 11.43 -2.65
N GLU A 61 -15.42 11.20 -2.11
CA GLU A 61 -15.64 10.34 -0.95
C GLU A 61 -15.23 8.89 -1.21
N ILE A 62 -15.60 8.33 -2.38
CA ILE A 62 -15.20 6.98 -2.77
C ILE A 62 -13.68 6.92 -3.00
N MET A 63 -13.11 7.94 -3.65
CA MET A 63 -11.67 8.03 -3.89
C MET A 63 -10.87 8.08 -2.58
N LEU A 64 -11.29 8.93 -1.63
CA LEU A 64 -10.65 8.99 -0.31
C LEU A 64 -10.82 7.68 0.47
N GLY A 65 -12.01 7.10 0.42
CA GLY A 65 -12.28 5.78 1.02
C GLY A 65 -11.37 4.69 0.47
N ALA A 66 -11.06 4.71 -0.83
CA ALA A 66 -10.14 3.76 -1.45
C ALA A 66 -8.70 3.92 -0.96
N VAL A 67 -8.23 5.16 -0.79
CA VAL A 67 -6.89 5.44 -0.23
C VAL A 67 -6.79 4.93 1.21
N VAL A 68 -7.79 5.23 2.04
CA VAL A 68 -7.84 4.75 3.44
C VAL A 68 -7.90 3.23 3.49
N TYR A 69 -8.78 2.62 2.69
CA TYR A 69 -8.89 1.17 2.59
C TYR A 69 -7.56 0.52 2.20
N GLY A 70 -6.89 1.02 1.16
CA GLY A 70 -5.60 0.49 0.74
C GLY A 70 -4.49 0.67 1.80
N HIS A 71 -4.47 1.81 2.50
CA HIS A 71 -3.54 2.07 3.60
C HIS A 71 -3.76 1.14 4.80
N ASP A 72 -5.01 0.85 5.14
CA ASP A 72 -5.31 -0.13 6.20
C ASP A 72 -4.95 -1.55 5.79
N GLN A 73 -5.27 -1.96 4.56
CA GLN A 73 -4.99 -3.33 4.10
C GLN A 73 -3.48 -3.61 3.93
N MET A 74 -2.67 -2.61 3.56
CA MET A 74 -1.23 -2.83 3.40
C MET A 74 -0.47 -3.02 4.72
N LYS A 75 -1.08 -2.72 5.88
CA LYS A 75 -0.46 -2.91 7.20
C LYS A 75 -0.03 -4.36 7.43
N ALA A 76 -0.82 -5.32 6.96
CA ALA A 76 -0.45 -6.74 7.04
C ALA A 76 0.88 -7.06 6.32
N VAL A 77 1.18 -6.36 5.22
CA VAL A 77 2.47 -6.51 4.51
C VAL A 77 3.60 -5.80 5.26
N ILE A 78 3.33 -4.64 5.84
CA ILE A 78 4.28 -3.90 6.68
C ILE A 78 4.69 -4.75 7.89
N ASP A 79 3.72 -5.35 8.58
CA ASP A 79 3.94 -6.24 9.72
C ASP A 79 4.76 -7.47 9.30
N ALA A 80 4.40 -8.10 8.19
CA ALA A 80 5.17 -9.23 7.65
C ALA A 80 6.62 -8.86 7.28
N ILE A 81 6.87 -7.64 6.82
CA ILE A 81 8.24 -7.15 6.57
C ILE A 81 8.98 -6.95 7.91
N HIS A 82 8.31 -6.44 8.95
CA HIS A 82 8.92 -6.33 10.28
C HIS A 82 9.31 -7.70 10.83
N ASP A 83 8.42 -8.69 10.75
CA ASP A 83 8.69 -10.06 11.19
C ASP A 83 9.89 -10.66 10.43
N LEU A 84 9.93 -10.50 9.11
CA LEU A 84 11.05 -10.96 8.28
C LEU A 84 12.38 -10.31 8.68
N VAL A 85 12.37 -9.02 9.01
CA VAL A 85 13.57 -8.30 9.47
C VAL A 85 13.99 -8.76 10.85
N ALA A 86 13.05 -9.05 11.75
CA ALA A 86 13.34 -9.58 13.08
C ALA A 86 14.01 -10.97 13.00
N GLU A 87 13.60 -11.81 12.06
CA GLU A 87 14.14 -13.17 11.89
C GLU A 87 15.49 -13.20 11.14
N GLY A 88 15.68 -12.32 10.15
CA GLY A 88 16.81 -12.44 9.21
C GLY A 88 17.45 -11.13 8.74
N GLY A 89 17.11 -10.00 9.37
CA GLY A 89 17.67 -8.71 9.03
C GLY A 89 19.16 -8.58 9.36
N LYS A 90 19.92 -7.87 8.52
CA LYS A 90 21.27 -7.44 8.86
C LYS A 90 21.22 -6.29 9.89
N PRO A 91 22.24 -6.16 10.76
CA PRO A 91 22.36 -5.01 11.64
C PRO A 91 22.32 -3.70 10.86
N GLU A 92 21.76 -2.65 11.47
CA GLU A 92 21.78 -1.32 10.88
C GLU A 92 23.23 -0.83 10.71
N VAL A 93 23.51 -0.22 9.56
CA VAL A 93 24.79 0.37 9.23
C VAL A 93 24.85 1.74 9.88
N GLU A 94 25.86 1.98 10.73
CA GLU A 94 26.10 3.31 11.26
C GLU A 94 26.40 4.29 10.11
N TRP A 95 25.61 5.36 10.05
CA TRP A 95 25.72 6.40 9.05
C TRP A 95 25.54 7.77 9.70
N THR A 96 26.31 8.74 9.23
CA THR A 96 26.20 10.14 9.62
C THR A 96 26.38 10.98 8.36
N ALA A 97 25.59 12.06 8.25
CA ALA A 97 25.58 12.96 7.09
C ALA A 97 26.86 13.80 6.97
#